data_AF-G3F4H7-F1
#
_entry.id   AF-G3F4H7-F1
#
_cell.length_a   1.000
_cell.length_b   1.000
_cell.length_c   1.000
_cell.angle_alpha   90.00
_cell.angle_beta   90.00
_cell.angle_gamma   90.00
#
_symmetry.space_group_name_H-M   'P 1'
#
loop_
_entity.id
_entity.type
_entity.pdbx_description
1 polymer ?
#
loop_
_entity_poly.entity_id
_entity_poly.type
_entity_poly.pdbx_seq_one_letter_code
_entity_poly.pdbx_strand_id
1 'polypeptide(L)'
;FDFTDTEGSATGTGCTPWGTASNCQVAINKDDWCTNYQPDAATTSVTYNKAGMLGITVGSNKSLIGEGTSGVIKGRGLRIVNGVENVIVQNIAVTDINPQYVWGGDAITINQADLVWLDHITTARIGRQHYVLGTEADNRVSITNNYIDGESDWSATCDGHHYWNVYL
;
A
#
# COMPACT_ATOMS: atom_id res chain seq x y z
N PHE A 1 3.46 -0.89 -15.97
CA PHE A 1 2.01 -1.14 -15.97
C PHE A 1 1.35 -0.11 -15.07
N ASP A 2 0.52 0.77 -15.64
CA ASP A 2 -0.17 1.83 -14.88
C ASP A 2 -1.65 1.46 -14.71
N PHE A 3 -2.08 1.31 -13.46
CA PHE A 3 -3.45 0.96 -13.07
C PHE A 3 -4.23 2.15 -12.51
N THR A 4 -3.62 3.33 -12.40
CA THR A 4 -4.14 4.47 -11.64
C THR A 4 -5.62 4.74 -11.95
N ASP A 5 -5.97 4.80 -13.23
CA ASP A 5 -7.33 5.16 -13.67
C ASP A 5 -8.17 3.96 -14.13
N THR A 6 -7.66 2.72 -14.04
CA THR A 6 -8.33 1.55 -14.64
C THR A 6 -9.67 1.21 -14.00
N GLU A 7 -9.90 1.67 -12.77
CA GLU A 7 -11.18 1.49 -12.07
C GLU A 7 -11.93 2.81 -11.85
N GLY A 8 -11.37 3.95 -12.28
CA GLY A 8 -11.88 5.30 -12.01
C GLY A 8 -11.69 5.74 -10.54
N SER A 9 -12.35 6.84 -10.16
CA SER A 9 -12.26 7.43 -8.82
C SER A 9 -13.54 7.23 -8.00
N ALA A 10 -13.43 7.42 -6.68
CA ALA A 10 -14.54 7.53 -5.74
C ALA A 10 -14.40 8.82 -4.93
N THR A 11 -15.52 9.38 -4.49
CA THR A 11 -15.56 10.50 -3.54
C THR A 11 -16.37 10.07 -2.33
N GLY A 12 -15.89 10.42 -1.14
CA GLY A 12 -16.54 10.05 0.11
C GLY A 12 -16.04 10.87 1.29
N THR A 13 -16.39 10.41 2.48
CA THR A 13 -16.01 11.04 3.73
C THR A 13 -14.68 10.50 4.26
N GLY A 14 -13.86 11.38 4.80
CA GLY A 14 -12.63 11.07 5.52
C GLY A 14 -12.46 11.95 6.75
N CYS A 15 -11.29 11.88 7.38
CA CYS A 15 -10.92 12.72 8.52
C CYS A 15 -9.46 13.19 8.44
N THR A 16 -9.14 14.23 9.22
CA THR A 16 -7.84 14.92 9.25
C THR A 16 -7.14 14.78 10.61
N PRO A 17 -6.78 13.56 11.03
CA PRO A 17 -6.26 13.33 12.40
C PRO A 17 -4.86 13.91 12.64
N TRP A 18 -4.10 14.19 11.58
CA TRP A 18 -2.73 14.70 11.67
C TRP A 18 -2.59 16.20 11.39
N GLY A 19 -3.72 16.90 11.18
CA GLY A 19 -3.75 18.30 10.80
C GLY A 19 -4.28 18.53 9.38
N THR A 20 -4.43 19.80 9.03
CA THR A 20 -5.05 20.26 7.77
C THR A 20 -4.07 20.94 6.82
N ALA A 21 -2.76 20.89 7.11
CA ALA A 21 -1.74 21.41 6.20
C ALA A 21 -1.70 20.58 4.91
N SER A 22 -1.32 21.20 3.80
CA SER A 22 -1.37 20.57 2.47
C SER A 22 -0.44 19.36 2.30
N ASN A 23 0.58 19.25 3.14
CA ASN A 23 1.54 18.15 3.18
C ASN A 23 1.21 17.07 4.23
N CYS A 24 0.10 17.22 4.96
CA CYS A 24 -0.42 16.17 5.82
C CYS A 24 -1.21 15.16 4.98
N GLN A 25 -1.07 13.87 5.31
CA GLN A 25 -2.04 12.87 4.85
C GLN A 25 -3.43 13.13 5.47
N VAL A 26 -4.45 12.58 4.83
CA VAL A 26 -5.80 12.46 5.40
C VAL A 26 -6.22 10.99 5.33
N ALA A 27 -7.19 10.57 6.15
CA ALA A 27 -7.65 9.19 6.15
C ALA A 27 -9.01 9.06 5.43
N ILE A 28 -9.15 8.05 4.58
CA ILE A 28 -10.47 7.60 4.10
C ILE A 28 -11.19 6.97 5.30
N ASN A 29 -12.49 7.27 5.49
CA ASN A 29 -13.28 6.66 6.56
C ASN A 29 -13.69 5.21 6.22
N LYS A 30 -12.70 4.34 5.99
CA LYS A 30 -12.90 2.92 5.70
C LYS A 30 -13.32 2.20 6.98
N ASP A 31 -14.39 1.40 6.92
CA ASP A 31 -14.91 0.61 8.05
C ASP A 31 -15.15 1.44 9.33
N ASP A 32 -15.66 2.66 9.17
CA ASP A 32 -15.87 3.65 10.24
C ASP A 32 -14.60 3.99 11.05
N TRP A 33 -13.42 3.86 10.45
CA TRP A 33 -12.15 4.08 11.14
C TRP A 33 -12.03 5.47 11.78
N CYS A 34 -12.49 6.53 11.09
CA CYS A 34 -12.48 7.88 11.65
C CYS A 34 -13.33 7.95 12.92
N THR A 35 -14.55 7.40 12.88
CA THR A 35 -15.46 7.38 14.04
C THR A 35 -14.89 6.55 15.20
N ASN A 36 -14.32 5.39 14.88
CA ASN A 36 -13.92 4.40 15.88
C ASN A 36 -12.56 4.70 16.51
N TYR A 37 -11.63 5.31 15.77
CA TYR A 37 -10.24 5.49 16.19
C TYR A 37 -9.78 6.95 16.23
N GLN A 38 -10.50 7.87 15.59
CA GLN A 38 -10.17 9.30 15.54
C GLN A 38 -11.43 10.17 15.75
N PRO A 39 -12.22 9.94 16.83
CA PRO A 39 -13.54 10.56 17.00
C PRO A 39 -13.50 12.10 17.07
N ASP A 40 -12.36 12.66 17.48
CA ASP A 40 -12.16 14.11 17.62
C ASP A 40 -11.58 14.76 16.35
N ALA A 41 -11.20 13.96 15.34
CA ALA A 41 -10.63 14.49 14.10
C ALA A 41 -11.70 15.15 13.22
N ALA A 42 -11.36 16.28 12.60
CA ALA A 42 -12.29 16.97 11.71
C ALA A 42 -12.56 16.17 10.44
N THR A 43 -13.84 16.06 10.09
CA THR A 43 -14.32 15.41 8.86
C THR A 43 -13.93 16.22 7.63
N THR A 44 -13.57 15.53 6.55
CA THR A 44 -13.28 16.14 5.24
C THR A 44 -13.85 15.30 4.09
N SER A 45 -13.98 15.89 2.91
CA SER A 45 -14.21 15.15 1.66
C SER A 45 -12.89 14.61 1.12
N VAL A 46 -12.90 13.38 0.59
CA VAL A 46 -11.75 12.74 -0.04
C VAL A 46 -12.13 12.21 -1.41
N THR A 47 -11.21 12.31 -2.39
CA THR A 47 -11.39 11.75 -3.74
C THR A 47 -10.15 10.94 -4.12
N TYR A 48 -10.32 9.63 -4.31
CA TYR A 48 -9.21 8.69 -4.49
C TYR A 48 -9.44 7.74 -5.66
N ASN A 49 -8.35 7.20 -6.22
CA ASN A 49 -8.40 6.20 -7.29
C ASN A 49 -8.79 4.84 -6.71
N LYS A 50 -9.86 4.22 -7.24
CA LYS A 50 -10.38 2.95 -6.70
C LYS A 50 -9.41 1.78 -6.90
N ALA A 51 -8.59 1.81 -7.95
CA ALA A 51 -7.65 0.75 -8.26
C ALA A 51 -6.64 0.48 -7.13
N GLY A 52 -6.27 1.51 -6.36
CA GLY A 52 -5.34 1.39 -5.24
C GLY A 52 -5.91 0.66 -4.02
N MET A 53 -7.25 0.61 -3.89
CA MET A 53 -7.92 0.07 -2.71
C MET A 53 -7.73 -1.43 -2.49
N LEU A 54 -7.44 -2.18 -3.56
CA LEU A 54 -7.26 -3.62 -3.49
C LEU A 54 -6.17 -4.11 -4.46
N GLY A 55 -5.10 -4.66 -3.90
CA GLY A 55 -3.99 -5.22 -4.66
C GLY A 55 -4.37 -6.40 -5.56
N ILE A 56 -3.57 -6.61 -6.61
CA ILE A 56 -3.69 -7.70 -7.57
C ILE A 56 -3.46 -9.03 -6.85
N THR A 57 -4.43 -9.95 -6.94
CA THR A 57 -4.29 -11.29 -6.37
C THR A 57 -3.18 -12.08 -7.09
N VAL A 58 -2.18 -12.54 -6.33
CA VAL A 58 -1.10 -13.40 -6.82
C VAL A 58 -1.38 -14.83 -6.36
N GLY A 59 -1.44 -15.78 -7.31
CA GLY A 59 -1.63 -17.20 -6.99
C GLY A 59 -0.33 -17.93 -6.66
N SER A 60 -0.43 -19.17 -6.18
CA SER A 60 0.74 -20.02 -5.88
C SER A 60 1.60 -20.32 -7.11
N ASN A 61 2.88 -20.66 -6.88
CA ASN A 61 3.84 -21.05 -7.93
C ASN A 61 3.96 -19.96 -9.01
N LYS A 62 4.36 -18.76 -8.59
CA LYS A 62 4.58 -17.60 -9.46
C LYS A 62 5.94 -16.98 -9.21
N SER A 63 6.59 -16.57 -10.28
CA SER A 63 7.76 -15.71 -10.25
C SER A 63 7.46 -14.46 -11.06
N LEU A 64 7.28 -13.34 -10.38
CA LEU A 64 7.11 -12.02 -11.00
C LEU A 64 8.45 -11.30 -10.96
N ILE A 65 9.09 -11.15 -12.12
CA ILE A 65 10.43 -10.59 -12.27
C ILE A 65 10.41 -9.41 -13.23
N GLY A 66 11.02 -8.30 -12.83
CA GLY A 66 11.24 -7.16 -13.72
C GLY A 66 12.59 -7.24 -14.45
N GLU A 67 12.62 -6.70 -15.67
CA GLU A 67 13.84 -6.60 -16.47
C GLU A 67 14.50 -5.23 -16.29
N GLY A 68 15.77 -5.23 -15.86
CA GLY A 68 16.53 -4.00 -15.62
C GLY A 68 15.77 -3.06 -14.68
N THR A 69 15.47 -1.85 -15.15
CA THR A 69 14.71 -0.83 -14.41
C THR A 69 13.28 -0.62 -14.94
N SER A 70 12.80 -1.49 -15.83
CA SER A 70 11.55 -1.29 -16.57
C SER A 70 10.33 -1.91 -15.88
N GLY A 71 10.54 -2.80 -14.91
CA GLY A 71 9.47 -3.49 -14.19
C GLY A 71 8.79 -2.58 -13.17
N VAL A 72 7.76 -1.84 -13.58
CA VAL A 72 7.02 -0.92 -12.70
C VAL A 72 5.53 -1.28 -12.68
N ILE A 73 4.93 -1.36 -11.50
CA ILE A 73 3.49 -1.40 -11.25
C ILE A 73 3.11 -0.09 -10.54
N LYS A 74 2.21 0.67 -11.14
CA LYS A 74 1.78 1.98 -10.64
C LYS A 74 0.28 1.98 -10.32
N GLY A 75 -0.11 2.61 -9.21
CA GLY A 75 -1.52 2.83 -8.86
C GLY A 75 -2.23 1.62 -8.25
N ARG A 76 -1.55 0.48 -8.10
CA ARG A 76 -2.11 -0.74 -7.50
C ARG A 76 -1.03 -1.64 -6.92
N GLY A 77 -1.32 -2.26 -5.76
CA GLY A 77 -0.41 -3.17 -5.07
C GLY A 77 -0.53 -4.62 -5.50
N LEU A 78 0.20 -5.50 -4.81
CA LEU A 78 0.14 -6.96 -4.91
C LEU A 78 -0.46 -7.56 -3.64
N ARG A 79 -1.24 -8.65 -3.79
CA ARG A 79 -1.93 -9.31 -2.68
C ARG A 79 -1.75 -10.83 -2.76
N ILE A 80 -0.95 -11.37 -1.85
CA ILE A 80 -0.55 -12.78 -1.73
C ILE A 80 -1.36 -13.38 -0.57
N VAL A 81 -2.53 -13.94 -0.85
CA VAL A 81 -3.52 -14.30 0.18
C VAL A 81 -4.25 -15.61 -0.10
N ASN A 82 -5.05 -16.09 0.86
CA ASN A 82 -5.93 -17.26 0.74
C ASN A 82 -5.17 -18.59 0.62
N GLY A 83 -4.12 -18.79 1.43
CA GLY A 83 -3.34 -20.03 1.47
C GLY A 83 -2.41 -20.21 0.28
N VAL A 84 -2.00 -19.12 -0.38
CA VAL A 84 -1.05 -19.19 -1.50
C VAL A 84 0.36 -19.47 -1.01
N GLU A 85 1.13 -20.17 -1.84
CA GLU A 85 2.49 -20.55 -1.48
C GLU A 85 3.45 -20.52 -2.66
N ASN A 86 4.75 -20.51 -2.37
CA ASN A 86 5.82 -20.57 -3.37
C ASN A 86 5.72 -19.41 -4.38
N VAL A 87 5.89 -18.19 -3.88
CA VAL A 87 5.81 -16.95 -4.65
C VAL A 87 7.14 -16.21 -4.56
N ILE A 88 7.66 -15.80 -5.72
CA ILE A 88 8.82 -14.92 -5.85
C ILE A 88 8.36 -13.63 -6.51
N VAL A 89 8.67 -12.49 -5.91
CA VAL A 89 8.56 -11.18 -6.53
C VAL A 89 9.92 -10.52 -6.47
N GLN A 90 10.49 -10.20 -7.63
CA GLN A 90 11.85 -9.68 -7.70
C GLN A 90 12.05 -8.56 -8.71
N ASN A 91 12.87 -7.57 -8.35
CA ASN A 91 13.33 -6.51 -9.24
C ASN A 91 12.20 -5.73 -9.92
N ILE A 92 11.19 -5.32 -9.14
CA ILE A 92 10.10 -4.44 -9.60
C ILE A 92 9.97 -3.22 -8.70
N ALA A 93 9.33 -2.17 -9.22
CA ALA A 93 8.83 -1.07 -8.42
C ALA A 93 7.30 -1.15 -8.27
N VAL A 94 6.80 -0.89 -7.07
CA VAL A 94 5.35 -0.75 -6.78
C VAL A 94 5.15 0.64 -6.18
N THR A 95 4.50 1.55 -6.92
CA THR A 95 4.49 2.97 -6.56
C THR A 95 3.16 3.68 -6.82
N ASP A 96 3.06 4.89 -6.25
CA ASP A 96 2.02 5.88 -6.55
C ASP A 96 0.61 5.37 -6.29
N ILE A 97 0.38 4.84 -5.09
CA ILE A 97 -0.91 4.28 -4.68
C ILE A 97 -1.57 5.25 -3.70
N ASN A 98 -2.37 6.20 -4.21
CA ASN A 98 -3.14 7.15 -3.40
C ASN A 98 -2.32 7.78 -2.23
N PRO A 99 -1.15 8.40 -2.49
CA PRO A 99 -0.18 8.78 -1.45
C PRO A 99 -0.73 9.74 -0.37
N GLN A 100 -1.71 10.58 -0.72
CA GLN A 100 -2.35 11.49 0.23
C GLN A 100 -3.28 10.79 1.25
N TYR A 101 -3.71 9.56 0.95
CA TYR A 101 -4.83 8.92 1.61
C TYR A 101 -4.43 7.68 2.40
N VAL A 102 -4.45 7.76 3.73
CA VAL A 102 -4.42 6.57 4.57
C VAL A 102 -5.68 5.75 4.31
N TRP A 103 -5.51 4.43 4.23
CA TRP A 103 -6.46 3.45 3.68
C TRP A 103 -6.65 3.49 2.15
N GLY A 104 -5.93 4.36 1.44
CA GLY A 104 -5.97 4.46 -0.03
C GLY A 104 -5.28 3.32 -0.76
N GLY A 105 -4.48 2.52 -0.06
CA GLY A 105 -3.88 1.29 -0.58
C GLY A 105 -2.58 0.90 0.11
N ASP A 106 -2.23 -0.37 -0.02
CA ASP A 106 -0.96 -0.95 0.40
C ASP A 106 -0.19 -1.43 -0.84
N ALA A 107 1.14 -1.40 -0.79
CA ALA A 107 1.96 -1.85 -1.92
C ALA A 107 2.04 -3.38 -1.99
N ILE A 108 2.43 -4.04 -0.90
CA ILE A 108 2.50 -5.51 -0.84
C ILE A 108 1.78 -6.02 0.41
N THR A 109 0.72 -6.80 0.19
CA THR A 109 -0.03 -7.50 1.23
C THR A 109 0.24 -8.99 1.16
N ILE A 110 0.65 -9.58 2.28
CA ILE A 110 0.66 -11.03 2.50
C ILE A 110 -0.34 -11.31 3.63
N ASN A 111 -1.21 -12.29 3.46
CA ASN A 111 -2.13 -12.72 4.50
C ASN A 111 -2.58 -14.17 4.25
N GLN A 112 -2.15 -15.09 5.11
CA GLN A 112 -2.34 -16.54 4.94
C GLN A 112 -1.52 -17.08 3.76
N ALA A 113 -0.20 -17.17 3.92
CA ALA A 113 0.72 -17.65 2.88
C ALA A 113 1.90 -18.47 3.43
N ASP A 114 2.71 -19.07 2.55
CA ASP A 114 3.99 -19.69 2.90
C ASP A 114 4.99 -19.63 1.74
N LEU A 115 6.29 -19.68 2.02
CA LEU A 115 7.36 -19.62 1.03
C LEU A 115 7.24 -18.41 0.07
N VAL A 116 7.21 -17.22 0.65
CA VAL A 116 7.19 -15.96 -0.10
C VAL A 116 8.57 -15.30 -0.04
N TRP A 117 9.13 -14.98 -1.21
CA TRP A 117 10.38 -14.24 -1.33
C TRP A 117 10.16 -12.91 -2.07
N LEU A 118 10.43 -11.81 -1.38
CA LEU A 118 10.33 -10.45 -1.88
C LEU A 118 11.74 -9.85 -1.94
N ASP A 119 12.27 -9.63 -3.15
CA ASP A 119 13.68 -9.28 -3.35
C ASP A 119 13.91 -8.13 -4.33
N HIS A 120 14.82 -7.19 -4.03
CA HIS A 120 15.12 -6.06 -4.92
C HIS A 120 13.88 -5.26 -5.37
N ILE A 121 12.86 -5.20 -4.52
CA ILE A 121 11.65 -4.43 -4.76
C ILE A 121 11.87 -2.99 -4.28
N THR A 122 11.48 -2.02 -5.11
CA THR A 122 11.33 -0.62 -4.67
C THR A 122 9.87 -0.31 -4.40
N THR A 123 9.57 0.32 -3.27
CA THR A 123 8.22 0.81 -2.92
C THR A 123 8.29 2.28 -2.56
N ALA A 124 7.38 3.11 -3.11
CA ALA A 124 7.41 4.57 -2.93
C ALA A 124 6.01 5.20 -3.10
N ARG A 125 5.75 6.29 -2.37
CA ARG A 125 4.53 7.12 -2.49
C ARG A 125 3.25 6.28 -2.38
N ILE A 126 3.12 5.58 -1.25
CA ILE A 126 2.02 4.68 -0.93
C ILE A 126 1.08 5.39 0.07
N GLY A 127 -0.22 5.14 0.01
CA GLY A 127 -1.17 5.76 0.95
C GLY A 127 -1.04 5.20 2.36
N ARG A 128 -0.80 3.90 2.50
CA ARG A 128 -0.60 3.21 3.77
C ARG A 128 0.63 2.29 3.71
N GLN A 129 0.50 0.98 3.93
CA GLN A 129 1.66 0.12 4.19
C GLN A 129 2.47 -0.14 2.92
N HIS A 130 3.80 -0.02 3.01
CA HIS A 130 4.69 -0.58 1.98
C HIS A 130 4.62 -2.11 2.01
N TYR A 131 4.69 -2.69 3.21
CA TYR A 131 4.52 -4.12 3.43
C TYR A 131 3.59 -4.36 4.61
N VAL A 132 2.57 -5.20 4.40
CA VAL A 132 1.69 -5.68 5.47
C VAL A 132 1.61 -7.19 5.42
N LEU A 133 1.94 -7.82 6.54
CA LEU A 133 1.78 -9.24 6.81
C LEU A 133 0.61 -9.43 7.80
N GLY A 134 -0.12 -10.52 7.65
CA GLY A 134 -1.25 -10.88 8.50
C GLY A 134 -2.63 -10.37 8.05
N THR A 135 -3.68 -10.64 8.81
CA THR A 135 -3.66 -11.14 10.21
C THR A 135 -3.57 -12.67 10.37
N GLU A 136 -3.67 -13.45 9.31
CA GLU A 136 -3.47 -14.91 9.34
C GLU A 136 -1.99 -15.28 9.19
N ALA A 137 -1.64 -16.55 9.37
CA ALA A 137 -0.24 -17.00 9.35
C ALA A 137 0.40 -16.91 7.95
N ASP A 138 1.48 -16.13 7.84
CA ASP A 138 2.29 -15.98 6.61
C ASP A 138 3.53 -16.89 6.56
N ASN A 139 3.72 -17.71 7.60
CA ASN A 139 4.76 -18.74 7.72
C ASN A 139 6.16 -18.24 7.31
N ARG A 140 6.75 -18.78 6.23
CA ARG A 140 8.11 -18.44 5.80
C ARG A 140 8.09 -17.31 4.78
N VAL A 141 8.49 -16.12 5.22
CA VAL A 141 8.68 -14.95 4.37
C VAL A 141 10.14 -14.48 4.44
N SER A 142 10.73 -14.16 3.29
CA SER A 142 12.02 -13.48 3.19
C SER A 142 11.86 -12.15 2.44
N ILE A 143 12.28 -11.06 3.08
CA ILE A 143 12.25 -9.70 2.54
C ILE A 143 13.71 -9.24 2.47
N THR A 144 14.30 -9.24 1.27
CA THR A 144 15.75 -9.03 1.09
C THR A 144 16.04 -7.96 0.05
N ASN A 145 17.07 -7.15 0.27
CA ASN A 145 17.57 -6.17 -0.71
C ASN A 145 16.51 -5.18 -1.25
N ASN A 146 15.42 -4.98 -0.51
CA ASN A 146 14.34 -4.08 -0.92
C ASN A 146 14.69 -2.63 -0.54
N TYR A 147 14.21 -1.69 -1.35
CA TYR A 147 14.30 -0.27 -1.06
C TYR A 147 12.92 0.28 -0.71
N ILE A 148 12.77 0.70 0.54
CA ILE A 148 11.58 1.39 1.04
C ILE A 148 11.88 2.88 0.95
N ASP A 149 11.34 3.52 -0.07
CA ASP A 149 11.45 4.95 -0.28
C ASP A 149 10.33 5.66 0.49
N GLY A 150 10.68 6.20 1.64
CA GLY A 150 9.75 6.89 2.53
C GLY A 150 9.53 8.37 2.19
N GLU A 151 10.09 8.90 1.10
CA GLU A 151 9.86 10.27 0.68
C GLU A 151 8.47 10.41 0.01
N SER A 152 7.67 11.35 0.50
CA SER A 152 6.32 11.61 -0.03
C SER A 152 5.89 13.06 0.21
N ASP A 153 5.18 13.65 -0.76
CA ASP A 153 4.58 14.99 -0.62
C ASP A 153 3.55 15.05 0.52
N TRP A 154 2.97 13.90 0.88
CA TRP A 154 2.02 13.74 1.98
C TRP A 154 2.51 12.71 2.99
N SER A 155 2.51 13.08 4.27
CA SER A 155 2.88 12.18 5.37
C SER A 155 1.93 12.36 6.57
N ALA A 156 1.72 11.30 7.35
CA ALA A 156 0.99 11.39 8.62
C ALA A 156 1.72 12.24 9.68
N THR A 157 2.99 12.54 9.45
CA THR A 157 3.83 13.45 10.27
C THR A 157 3.94 14.86 9.70
N CYS A 158 3.36 15.10 8.51
CA CYS A 158 3.39 16.39 7.81
C CYS A 158 4.80 16.97 7.58
N ASP A 159 5.80 16.12 7.39
CA ASP A 159 7.21 16.50 7.24
C ASP A 159 7.94 15.79 6.09
N GLY A 160 7.19 15.02 5.29
CA GLY A 160 7.70 14.31 4.12
C GLY A 160 8.16 12.87 4.39
N HIS A 161 8.07 12.38 5.64
CA HIS A 161 8.49 11.03 6.02
C HIS A 161 7.30 10.07 6.12
N HIS A 162 7.37 8.98 5.39
CA HIS A 162 6.34 7.95 5.38
C HIS A 162 6.30 7.18 6.73
N TYR A 163 5.15 7.22 7.41
CA TYR A 163 4.96 6.57 8.71
C TYR A 163 4.67 5.05 8.60
N TRP A 164 3.96 4.65 7.54
CA TRP A 164 3.40 3.30 7.36
C TRP A 164 4.33 2.39 6.54
N ASN A 165 5.47 2.03 7.10
CA ASN A 165 6.47 1.25 6.36
C ASN A 165 6.12 -0.25 6.35
N VAL A 166 6.57 -0.99 7.36
CA VAL A 166 6.40 -2.43 7.47
C VAL A 166 5.55 -2.75 8.68
N TYR A 167 4.47 -3.51 8.47
CA TYR A 167 3.65 -4.07 9.54
C TYR A 167 3.68 -5.60 9.46
N LEU A 168 4.13 -6.23 10.55
CA LEU A 168 4.22 -7.68 10.76
C LEU A 168 3.21 -8.15 11.79
#